data_AF-A0A8C7H238-F1
#
_entry.id   AF-A0A8C7H238-F1
#
_cell.length_a   1.000
_cell.length_b   1.000
_cell.length_c   1.000
_cell.angle_alpha   90.00
_cell.angle_beta   90.00
_cell.angle_gamma   90.00
#
_symmetry.space_group_name_H-M   'P 1'
#
loop_
_entity.id
_entity.type
_entity.pdbx_description
1 polymer ?
#
loop_
_entity_poly.entity_id
_entity_poly.type
_entity_poly.pdbx_seq_one_letter_code
_entity_poly.pdbx_strand_id
1 'polypeptide(L)'
;MGRDNILTFAVLCIFHVWTLGVDSKMVHLHQPGLNSSIPLDMVPDSVDDMYNGCTEQMYNKVQKEYLVHENKEPFKNAWKWAERCAKNVKERFRKDKSEYNVGNKLSHNHIKAICAYTTGHPSIHSEFNQAVRTNRYEYTTSFQFHSLHFLLTDAIRLLKKKQSCHITYRRTKRKFVGKVNKTIRFGYFSFPKMGTKEEEVLIPPYEVFNVTEVLKKEDDPTLWCDVKPIIN
;
A
#
# COMPACT_ATOMS: atom_id res chain seq x y z
N MET A 1 -3.87 -35.69 61.68
CA MET A 1 -4.76 -34.68 62.30
C MET A 1 -3.86 -33.62 62.93
N GLY A 2 -4.03 -32.35 62.54
CA GLY A 2 -3.13 -31.20 62.81
C GLY A 2 -2.00 -31.14 61.78
N ARG A 3 -1.93 -30.26 60.78
CA ARG A 3 -2.22 -28.81 60.65
C ARG A 3 -1.39 -27.98 61.62
N ASP A 4 -0.37 -27.29 61.08
CA ASP A 4 -0.23 -25.85 61.23
C ASP A 4 0.57 -25.23 60.08
N ASN A 5 0.09 -24.07 59.67
CA ASN A 5 0.56 -23.17 58.61
C ASN A 5 1.47 -22.08 59.21
N ILE A 6 1.95 -21.18 58.34
CA ILE A 6 2.47 -19.81 58.54
C ILE A 6 4.00 -19.72 58.38
N LEU A 7 4.64 -18.75 57.71
CA LEU A 7 4.37 -17.79 56.62
C LEU A 7 5.69 -16.99 56.52
N THR A 8 6.14 -16.64 55.31
CA THR A 8 7.04 -15.50 54.97
C THR A 8 8.43 -15.38 55.63
N PHE A 9 9.48 -15.40 54.80
CA PHE A 9 10.44 -14.28 54.77
C PHE A 9 11.06 -14.15 53.37
N ALA A 10 10.86 -12.98 52.78
CA ALA A 10 11.51 -12.53 51.56
C ALA A 10 12.99 -12.25 51.83
N VAL A 11 13.88 -12.70 50.93
CA VAL A 11 15.16 -12.00 50.68
C VAL A 11 15.45 -12.04 49.19
N LEU A 12 15.48 -10.85 48.62
CA LEU A 12 15.92 -10.49 47.28
C LEU A 12 17.39 -10.85 47.10
N CYS A 13 17.72 -11.59 46.04
CA CYS A 13 19.05 -11.54 45.43
C CYS A 13 18.89 -11.40 43.91
N ILE A 14 18.85 -10.12 43.53
CA ILE A 14 18.97 -9.60 42.17
C ILE A 14 20.33 -10.04 41.63
N PHE A 15 20.36 -11.00 40.72
CA PHE A 15 21.49 -11.12 39.80
C PHE A 15 21.21 -10.22 38.60
N HIS A 16 21.95 -9.11 38.57
CA HIS A 16 22.06 -8.17 37.47
C HIS A 16 22.47 -8.90 36.19
N VAL A 17 21.50 -9.35 35.39
CA VAL A 17 21.70 -9.50 33.96
C VAL A 17 21.67 -8.09 33.40
N TRP A 18 22.84 -7.62 32.97
CA TRP A 18 22.97 -6.46 32.10
C TRP A 18 22.28 -6.79 30.78
N THR A 19 20.96 -6.56 30.72
CA THR A 19 20.31 -6.38 29.43
C THR A 19 20.82 -5.04 28.92
N LEU A 20 21.79 -5.09 28.01
CA LEU A 20 22.02 -4.00 27.08
C LEU A 20 20.65 -3.63 26.52
N GLY A 21 20.16 -2.46 26.92
CA GLY A 21 18.94 -1.88 26.42
C GLY A 21 19.08 -1.76 24.92
N VAL A 22 18.50 -2.70 24.19
CA VAL A 22 17.89 -2.36 22.92
C VAL A 22 16.84 -1.34 23.27
N ASP A 23 17.15 -0.07 23.02
CA ASP A 23 16.13 0.94 22.76
C ASP A 23 15.27 0.36 21.65
N SER A 24 14.23 -0.37 22.06
CA SER A 24 13.03 -0.47 21.26
C SER A 24 12.55 0.97 21.19
N LYS A 25 13.03 1.70 20.17
CA LYS A 25 12.26 2.79 19.59
C LYS A 25 10.96 2.12 19.18
N MET A 26 10.02 2.08 20.13
CA MET A 26 8.62 1.99 19.86
C MET A 26 8.40 3.18 18.96
N VAL A 27 8.46 2.93 17.66
CA VAL A 27 7.95 3.85 16.66
C VAL A 27 6.56 4.11 17.18
N HIS A 28 6.34 5.31 17.69
CA HIS A 28 5.00 5.79 17.93
C HIS A 28 4.35 5.71 16.56
N LEU A 29 3.67 4.60 16.31
CA LEU A 29 2.58 4.53 15.39
C LEU A 29 1.66 5.63 15.88
N HIS A 30 1.83 6.83 15.32
CA HIS A 30 0.70 7.70 15.05
C HIS A 30 -0.18 6.86 14.12
N GLN A 31 -0.91 5.89 14.70
CA GLN A 31 -2.25 5.63 14.27
C GLN A 31 -2.98 6.89 14.71
N PRO A 32 -3.27 7.81 13.77
CA PRO A 32 -4.15 8.90 14.08
C PRO A 32 -5.40 8.23 14.66
N GLY A 33 -5.79 8.63 15.87
CA GLY A 33 -6.85 7.98 16.62
C GLY A 33 -8.04 7.70 15.72
N LEU A 34 -8.82 6.67 16.03
CA LEU A 34 -9.94 6.19 15.21
C LEU A 34 -10.92 7.30 14.73
N ASN A 35 -10.83 8.52 15.30
CA ASN A 35 -11.63 9.71 15.00
C ASN A 35 -10.88 10.91 14.37
N SER A 36 -9.57 10.86 14.07
CA SER A 36 -8.90 12.01 13.45
C SER A 36 -9.11 12.01 11.92
N SER A 37 -9.68 13.10 11.41
CA SER A 37 -9.84 13.35 9.98
C SER A 37 -8.50 13.46 9.26
N ILE A 38 -8.38 12.85 8.08
CA ILE A 38 -7.17 12.88 7.24
C ILE A 38 -7.30 14.04 6.23
N PRO A 39 -6.38 15.02 6.22
CA PRO A 39 -6.40 16.07 5.22
C PRO A 39 -6.11 15.50 3.82
N LEU A 40 -6.86 15.98 2.83
CA LEU A 40 -6.52 15.82 1.43
C LEU A 40 -5.51 16.91 1.07
N ASP A 41 -4.26 16.50 0.88
CA ASP A 41 -3.13 17.36 0.57
C ASP A 41 -2.22 16.72 -0.49
N MET A 42 -1.03 17.29 -0.69
CA MET A 42 -0.05 16.81 -1.67
C MET A 42 0.83 15.67 -1.16
N VAL A 43 0.70 15.27 0.11
CA VAL A 43 1.45 14.18 0.75
C VAL A 43 2.97 14.29 0.51
N PRO A 44 3.64 15.36 1.02
CA PRO A 44 5.03 15.67 0.65
C PRO A 44 6.06 14.60 1.08
N ASP A 45 5.68 13.70 1.99
CA ASP A 45 6.52 12.61 2.49
C ASP A 45 6.25 11.27 1.79
N SER A 46 5.47 11.26 0.70
CA SER A 46 5.26 10.06 -0.10
C SER A 46 6.45 9.73 -0.99
N VAL A 47 6.69 8.44 -1.19
CA VAL A 47 7.52 7.88 -2.26
C VAL A 47 6.67 7.88 -3.53
N ASP A 48 6.96 8.77 -4.46
CA ASP A 48 6.17 9.00 -5.67
C ASP A 48 7.01 8.96 -6.96
N ASP A 49 8.14 8.24 -6.91
CA ASP A 49 9.08 8.13 -8.03
C ASP A 49 8.43 7.51 -9.28
N MET A 50 8.53 8.23 -10.40
CA MET A 50 8.04 7.79 -11.72
C MET A 50 9.11 7.02 -12.50
N TYR A 51 10.34 6.96 -12.00
CA TYR A 51 11.52 6.32 -12.61
C TYR A 51 11.83 6.81 -14.03
N ASN A 52 11.53 8.08 -14.31
CA ASN A 52 11.77 8.69 -15.62
C ASN A 52 13.29 8.80 -15.87
N GLY A 53 13.75 8.27 -17.00
CA GLY A 53 15.17 8.26 -17.37
C GLY A 53 16.03 7.18 -16.70
N CYS A 54 15.50 6.42 -15.73
CA CYS A 54 16.26 5.37 -15.02
C CYS A 54 15.53 4.01 -14.96
N THR A 55 14.45 3.82 -15.72
CA THR A 55 13.60 2.62 -15.67
C THR A 55 14.39 1.32 -15.87
N GLU A 56 15.26 1.23 -16.87
CA GLU A 56 16.04 0.02 -17.15
C GLU A 56 17.07 -0.28 -16.04
N GLN A 57 17.73 0.76 -15.54
CA GLN A 57 18.70 0.66 -14.45
C GLN A 57 18.01 0.18 -13.17
N MET A 58 16.85 0.75 -12.86
CA MET A 58 16.04 0.34 -11.71
C MET A 58 15.49 -1.08 -11.90
N TYR A 59 15.06 -1.47 -13.11
CA TYR A 59 14.65 -2.84 -13.40
C TYR A 59 15.78 -3.82 -13.10
N ASN A 60 16.98 -3.55 -13.60
CA ASN A 60 18.17 -4.37 -13.35
C ASN A 60 18.52 -4.45 -11.85
N LYS A 61 18.45 -3.31 -11.14
CA LYS A 61 18.68 -3.27 -9.69
C LYS A 61 17.63 -4.07 -8.92
N VAL A 62 16.36 -3.99 -9.32
CA VAL A 62 15.28 -4.77 -8.73
C VAL A 62 15.51 -6.27 -8.93
N GLN A 63 15.91 -6.70 -10.13
CA GLN A 63 16.17 -8.11 -10.40
C GLN A 63 17.38 -8.67 -9.64
N LYS A 64 18.49 -7.91 -9.59
CA LYS A 64 19.76 -8.40 -9.05
C LYS A 64 19.91 -8.20 -7.55
N GLU A 65 19.28 -7.17 -7.01
CA GLU A 65 19.51 -6.70 -5.64
C GLU A 65 18.21 -6.66 -4.83
N TYR A 66 17.26 -5.78 -5.18
CA TYR A 66 16.14 -5.53 -4.27
C TYR A 66 15.25 -6.76 -4.05
N LEU A 67 14.87 -7.51 -5.09
CA LEU A 67 14.05 -8.70 -4.91
C LEU A 67 14.75 -9.76 -4.06
N VAL A 68 16.08 -9.85 -4.11
CA VAL A 68 16.85 -10.82 -3.32
C VAL A 68 16.82 -10.43 -1.84
N HIS A 69 17.04 -9.15 -1.52
CA HIS A 69 17.12 -8.64 -0.15
C HIS A 69 15.75 -8.39 0.51
N GLU A 70 14.75 -8.00 -0.29
CA GLU A 70 13.39 -7.69 0.17
C GLU A 70 12.53 -8.95 0.31
N ASN A 71 12.98 -10.12 -0.17
CA ASN A 71 12.29 -11.41 -0.02
C ASN A 71 12.36 -11.98 1.41
N LYS A 72 11.99 -11.14 2.37
CA LYS A 72 11.79 -11.39 3.81
C LYS A 72 10.38 -10.97 4.21
N GLU A 73 9.92 -11.37 5.38
CA GLU A 73 8.60 -10.92 5.88
C GLU A 73 8.61 -9.40 6.04
N PRO A 74 7.50 -8.70 5.72
CA PRO A 74 6.19 -9.25 5.31
C PRO A 74 6.05 -9.53 3.80
N PHE A 75 7.01 -9.12 2.97
CA PHE A 75 6.94 -9.22 1.50
C PHE A 75 7.03 -10.66 0.98
N LYS A 76 7.86 -11.49 1.59
CA LYS A 76 8.17 -12.86 1.14
C LYS A 76 6.94 -13.72 0.91
N ASN A 77 6.04 -13.82 1.88
CA ASN A 77 4.85 -14.65 1.76
C ASN A 77 3.87 -14.14 0.71
N ALA A 78 3.60 -12.83 0.68
CA ALA A 78 2.75 -12.21 -0.32
C ALA A 78 3.30 -12.41 -1.74
N TRP A 79 4.62 -12.22 -1.91
CA TRP A 79 5.31 -12.44 -3.18
C TRP A 79 5.27 -13.90 -3.61
N LYS A 80 5.53 -14.84 -2.70
CA LYS A 80 5.44 -16.28 -2.99
C LYS A 80 4.03 -16.68 -3.42
N TRP A 81 3.00 -16.20 -2.74
CA TRP A 81 1.60 -16.48 -3.08
C TRP A 81 1.23 -15.92 -4.46
N ALA A 82 1.69 -14.72 -4.77
CA ALA A 82 1.43 -14.04 -6.04
C ALA A 82 1.94 -14.83 -7.26
N GLU A 83 2.91 -15.73 -7.09
CA GLU A 83 3.38 -16.63 -8.14
C GLU A 83 2.24 -17.48 -8.74
N ARG A 84 1.30 -17.93 -7.92
CA ARG A 84 0.14 -18.73 -8.38
C ARG A 84 -0.75 -17.92 -9.32
N CYS A 85 -0.96 -16.65 -8.98
CA CYS A 85 -1.70 -15.70 -9.81
C CYS A 85 -0.94 -15.37 -11.10
N ALA A 86 0.39 -15.19 -11.02
CA ALA A 86 1.24 -14.82 -12.17
C ALA A 86 1.46 -15.94 -13.19
N LYS A 87 1.53 -17.22 -12.77
CA LYS A 87 1.77 -18.34 -13.70
C LYS A 87 0.61 -18.61 -14.68
N ASN A 88 -0.62 -18.48 -14.22
CA ASN A 88 -1.81 -18.93 -14.98
C ASN A 88 -2.56 -17.78 -15.67
N VAL A 89 -1.88 -16.69 -15.99
CA VAL A 89 -2.53 -15.46 -16.49
C VAL A 89 -3.28 -15.71 -17.79
N LYS A 90 -2.63 -16.32 -18.78
CA LYS A 90 -3.26 -16.62 -20.08
C LYS A 90 -4.55 -17.44 -19.91
N GLU A 91 -4.51 -18.46 -19.05
CA GLU A 91 -5.65 -19.33 -18.79
C GLU A 91 -6.77 -18.60 -18.02
N ARG A 92 -6.43 -17.72 -17.07
CA ARG A 92 -7.42 -16.88 -16.36
C ARG A 92 -8.18 -15.98 -17.33
N PHE A 93 -7.48 -15.22 -18.17
CA PHE A 93 -8.11 -14.33 -19.14
C PHE A 93 -8.95 -15.11 -20.16
N ARG A 94 -8.49 -16.30 -20.59
CA ARG A 94 -9.27 -17.18 -21.46
C ARG A 94 -10.58 -17.62 -20.81
N LYS A 95 -10.55 -18.03 -19.54
CA LYS A 95 -11.75 -18.42 -18.78
C LYS A 95 -12.72 -17.26 -18.57
N ASP A 96 -12.18 -16.08 -18.29
CA ASP A 96 -12.95 -14.86 -18.03
C ASP A 96 -13.48 -14.20 -19.31
N LYS A 97 -13.19 -14.77 -20.50
CA LYS A 97 -13.50 -14.22 -21.82
C LYS A 97 -13.04 -12.76 -21.98
N SER A 98 -11.96 -12.40 -21.29
CA SER A 98 -11.41 -11.05 -21.30
C SER A 98 -10.25 -10.92 -22.30
N GLU A 99 -10.11 -9.75 -22.89
CA GLU A 99 -9.07 -9.50 -23.89
C GLU A 99 -7.70 -9.41 -23.20
N TYR A 100 -6.90 -10.47 -23.30
CA TYR A 100 -5.50 -10.48 -22.88
C TYR A 100 -4.66 -9.77 -23.94
N ASN A 101 -4.65 -8.45 -23.90
CA ASN A 101 -3.97 -7.62 -24.88
C ASN A 101 -2.46 -7.59 -24.58
N VAL A 102 -1.77 -8.69 -24.87
CA VAL A 102 -0.35 -8.87 -24.51
C VAL A 102 0.51 -9.01 -25.73
N GLY A 103 0.94 -7.86 -26.24
CA GLY A 103 2.19 -7.76 -26.98
C GLY A 103 3.42 -7.98 -26.10
N ASN A 104 3.37 -8.92 -25.13
CA ASN A 104 4.42 -9.22 -24.15
C ASN A 104 4.99 -8.02 -23.37
N LYS A 105 4.21 -6.93 -23.22
CA LYS A 105 4.71 -5.70 -22.56
C LYS A 105 5.08 -5.89 -21.09
N LEU A 106 4.31 -6.69 -20.35
CA LEU A 106 4.58 -6.97 -18.94
C LEU A 106 5.41 -8.24 -18.78
N SER A 107 6.52 -8.15 -18.06
CA SER A 107 7.26 -9.33 -17.61
C SER A 107 6.51 -10.09 -16.51
N HIS A 108 6.92 -11.33 -16.23
CA HIS A 108 6.34 -12.14 -15.15
C HIS A 108 6.35 -11.41 -13.80
N ASN A 109 7.44 -10.69 -13.49
CA ASN A 109 7.56 -9.94 -12.24
C ASN A 109 6.61 -8.75 -12.15
N HIS A 110 6.29 -8.09 -13.27
CA HIS A 110 5.24 -7.06 -13.28
C HIS A 110 3.89 -7.64 -12.92
N ILE A 111 3.52 -8.77 -13.56
CA ILE A 111 2.24 -9.41 -13.30
C ILE A 111 2.17 -9.92 -11.85
N LYS A 112 3.28 -10.48 -11.36
CA LYS A 112 3.41 -10.91 -9.97
C LYS A 112 3.29 -9.76 -8.97
N ALA A 113 3.84 -8.59 -9.28
CA ALA A 113 3.67 -7.38 -8.46
C ALA A 113 2.20 -6.94 -8.39
N ILE A 114 1.49 -6.91 -9.53
CA ILE A 114 0.05 -6.63 -9.55
C ILE A 114 -0.69 -7.65 -8.67
N CYS A 115 -0.42 -8.94 -8.85
CA CYS A 115 -1.03 -10.01 -8.06
C CYS A 115 -0.74 -9.88 -6.56
N ALA A 116 0.50 -9.57 -6.17
CA ALA A 116 0.90 -9.38 -4.77
C ALA A 116 0.15 -8.21 -4.14
N TYR A 117 -0.04 -7.13 -4.89
CA TYR A 117 -0.71 -5.93 -4.41
C TYR A 117 -2.24 -6.09 -4.29
N THR A 118 -2.89 -6.77 -5.25
CA THR A 118 -4.36 -6.87 -5.31
C THR A 118 -4.94 -8.08 -4.59
N THR A 119 -4.26 -9.24 -4.68
CA THR A 119 -4.77 -10.53 -4.20
C THR A 119 -3.77 -11.28 -3.32
N GLY A 120 -2.62 -10.69 -3.01
CA GLY A 120 -1.57 -11.29 -2.21
C GLY A 120 -2.08 -11.79 -0.84
N HIS A 121 -1.52 -12.92 -0.41
CA HIS A 121 -1.82 -13.50 0.89
C HIS A 121 -0.51 -13.83 1.64
N PRO A 122 -0.25 -13.23 2.82
CA PRO A 122 -1.07 -12.21 3.49
C PRO A 122 -1.16 -10.91 2.68
N SER A 123 -2.13 -10.05 3.01
CA SER A 123 -2.31 -8.77 2.32
C SER A 123 -1.17 -7.82 2.67
N ILE A 124 -0.38 -7.43 1.67
CA ILE A 124 0.71 -6.45 1.82
C ILE A 124 0.24 -5.01 1.62
N HIS A 125 -0.97 -4.81 1.08
CA HIS A 125 -1.49 -3.51 0.65
C HIS A 125 -1.41 -2.45 1.76
N SER A 126 -1.74 -2.80 3.01
CA SER A 126 -1.75 -1.83 4.11
C SER A 126 -0.35 -1.34 4.47
N GLU A 127 0.60 -2.26 4.69
CA GLU A 127 1.97 -1.94 5.09
C GLU A 127 2.74 -1.26 3.96
N PHE A 128 2.59 -1.76 2.74
CA PHE A 128 3.17 -1.15 1.56
C PHE A 128 2.66 0.27 1.35
N ASN A 129 1.33 0.49 1.32
CA ASN A 129 0.80 1.84 1.10
C ASN A 129 1.12 2.80 2.26
N GLN A 130 1.26 2.31 3.49
CA GLN A 130 1.75 3.13 4.59
C GLN A 130 3.20 3.58 4.33
N ALA A 131 4.10 2.64 4.02
CA ALA A 131 5.49 2.96 3.72
C ALA A 131 5.60 3.92 2.52
N VAL A 132 4.84 3.68 1.45
CA VAL A 132 4.80 4.58 0.28
C VAL A 132 4.30 5.97 0.69
N ARG A 133 3.33 6.09 1.60
CA ARG A 133 2.78 7.38 2.02
C ARG A 133 3.72 8.20 2.91
N THR A 134 4.62 7.57 3.67
CA THR A 134 5.36 8.26 4.75
C THR A 134 6.88 8.20 4.66
N ASN A 135 7.45 7.29 3.87
CA ASN A 135 8.88 6.94 3.97
C ASN A 135 9.76 7.60 2.90
N ARG A 136 9.42 8.78 2.39
CA ARG A 136 10.25 9.51 1.41
C ARG A 136 11.71 9.63 1.84
N TYR A 137 11.96 10.02 3.10
CA TYR A 137 13.33 10.21 3.61
C TYR A 137 14.10 8.89 3.80
N GLU A 138 13.39 7.76 3.87
CA GLU A 138 13.98 6.43 4.02
C GLU A 138 14.14 5.71 2.68
N TYR A 139 13.74 6.34 1.58
CA TYR A 139 13.73 5.71 0.26
C TYR A 139 15.10 5.16 -0.12
N THR A 140 16.18 5.89 0.13
CA THR A 140 17.54 5.45 -0.22
C THR A 140 18.19 4.52 0.81
N THR A 141 17.53 4.28 1.95
CA THR A 141 18.10 3.58 3.10
C THR A 141 17.25 2.37 3.50
N SER A 142 16.22 2.58 4.32
CA SER A 142 15.49 1.53 5.02
C SER A 142 14.16 1.15 4.38
N PHE A 143 13.80 1.79 3.25
CA PHE A 143 12.60 1.44 2.50
C PHE A 143 12.65 -0.02 2.00
N GLN A 144 11.62 -0.80 2.33
CA GLN A 144 11.64 -2.26 2.17
C GLN A 144 10.85 -2.75 0.95
N PHE A 145 10.33 -1.84 0.12
CA PHE A 145 9.40 -2.15 -0.94
C PHE A 145 9.82 -1.53 -2.28
N HIS A 146 11.12 -1.37 -2.56
CA HIS A 146 11.61 -0.87 -3.83
C HIS A 146 11.11 -1.72 -4.99
N SER A 147 11.19 -3.04 -4.84
CA SER A 147 10.77 -3.99 -5.88
C SER A 147 9.30 -3.82 -6.22
N LEU A 148 8.44 -3.75 -5.19
CA LEU A 148 7.00 -3.62 -5.38
C LEU A 148 6.63 -2.24 -5.93
N HIS A 149 7.22 -1.17 -5.38
CA HIS A 149 7.01 0.21 -5.84
C HIS A 149 7.37 0.37 -7.31
N PHE A 150 8.57 -0.08 -7.70
CA PHE A 150 9.06 -0.01 -9.06
C PHE A 150 8.21 -0.86 -10.02
N LEU A 151 7.98 -2.14 -9.72
CA LEU A 151 7.26 -3.02 -10.64
C LEU A 151 5.80 -2.60 -10.83
N LEU A 152 5.12 -2.05 -9.81
CA LEU A 152 3.77 -1.50 -9.98
C LEU A 152 3.78 -0.22 -10.82
N THR A 153 4.71 0.70 -10.54
CA THR A 153 4.86 1.94 -11.32
C THR A 153 5.13 1.63 -12.79
N ASP A 154 6.08 0.72 -13.04
CA ASP A 154 6.47 0.35 -14.39
C ASP A 154 5.35 -0.42 -15.11
N ALA A 155 4.61 -1.27 -14.38
CA ALA A 155 3.44 -1.94 -14.94
C ALA A 155 2.37 -0.94 -15.39
N ILE A 156 2.05 0.08 -14.58
CA ILE A 156 1.10 1.15 -14.95
C ILE A 156 1.60 1.88 -16.20
N ARG A 157 2.89 2.25 -16.25
CA ARG A 157 3.51 2.90 -17.41
C ARG A 157 3.38 2.06 -18.69
N LEU A 158 3.66 0.75 -18.60
CA LEU A 158 3.61 -0.18 -19.73
C LEU A 158 2.18 -0.49 -20.19
N LEU A 159 1.23 -0.55 -19.25
CA LEU A 159 -0.19 -0.80 -19.49
C LEU A 159 -0.94 0.42 -20.02
N LYS A 160 -0.39 1.63 -19.88
CA LYS A 160 -1.02 2.88 -20.35
C LYS A 160 -1.30 2.78 -21.85
N LYS A 161 -2.53 2.38 -22.20
CA LYS A 161 -3.12 2.54 -23.54
C LYS A 161 -3.31 4.05 -23.78
N LYS A 162 -3.66 4.45 -25.02
CA LYS A 162 -4.02 5.84 -25.35
C LYS A 162 -4.87 6.42 -24.21
N GLN A 163 -4.48 7.59 -23.71
CA GLN A 163 -4.89 8.22 -22.45
C GLN A 163 -6.42 8.36 -22.30
N SER A 164 -7.14 7.28 -22.01
CA SER A 164 -8.54 7.35 -21.63
C SER A 164 -8.64 7.61 -20.13
N CYS A 165 -9.35 8.67 -19.76
CA CYS A 165 -9.74 8.89 -18.38
C CYS A 165 -10.90 7.95 -18.04
N HIS A 166 -10.86 7.36 -16.85
CA HIS A 166 -11.93 6.48 -16.35
C HIS A 166 -12.53 7.11 -15.09
N ILE A 167 -13.87 7.12 -15.00
CA ILE A 167 -14.56 7.48 -13.77
C ILE A 167 -14.55 6.25 -12.86
N THR A 168 -14.05 6.40 -11.63
CA THR A 168 -14.01 5.32 -10.64
C THR A 168 -14.40 5.83 -9.26
N TYR A 169 -14.72 4.90 -8.35
CA TYR A 169 -15.18 5.21 -7.01
C TYR A 169 -14.39 4.42 -5.99
N ARG A 170 -13.88 5.10 -4.95
CA ARG A 170 -13.21 4.46 -3.82
C ARG A 170 -13.96 4.74 -2.53
N ARG A 171 -14.43 3.67 -1.90
CA ARG A 171 -15.02 3.71 -0.56
C ARG A 171 -13.94 3.46 0.51
N THR A 172 -14.04 4.16 1.63
CA THR A 172 -13.12 4.03 2.76
C THR A 172 -13.85 4.27 4.07
N LYS A 173 -13.35 3.66 5.16
CA LYS A 173 -13.82 3.93 6.53
C LYS A 173 -13.14 5.16 7.15
N ARG A 174 -12.07 5.67 6.53
CA ARG A 174 -11.35 6.84 7.02
C ARG A 174 -12.08 8.12 6.59
N LYS A 175 -12.21 9.08 7.51
CA LYS A 175 -12.78 10.39 7.21
C LYS A 175 -11.72 11.28 6.55
N PHE A 176 -11.95 11.67 5.31
CA PHE A 176 -11.09 12.62 4.60
C PHE A 176 -11.71 14.02 4.63
N VAL A 177 -10.87 15.04 4.80
CA VAL A 177 -11.28 16.44 4.79
C VAL A 177 -10.49 17.17 3.72
N GLY A 178 -11.19 17.83 2.80
CA GLY A 178 -10.59 18.61 1.72
C GLY A 178 -11.30 19.95 1.58
N LYS A 179 -10.71 20.82 0.76
CA LYS A 179 -11.33 22.08 0.34
C LYS A 179 -11.45 22.09 -1.17
N VAL A 180 -12.54 22.63 -1.69
CA VAL A 180 -12.71 22.86 -3.13
C VAL A 180 -11.56 23.72 -3.66
N ASN A 181 -11.15 23.48 -4.90
CA ASN A 181 -10.01 24.14 -5.56
C ASN A 181 -8.66 23.88 -4.88
N LYS A 182 -8.50 22.71 -4.24
CA LYS A 182 -7.21 22.22 -3.78
C LYS A 182 -6.72 21.09 -4.65
N THR A 183 -5.43 21.17 -4.98
CA THR A 183 -4.69 20.10 -5.62
C THR A 183 -4.22 19.11 -4.56
N ILE A 184 -4.42 17.83 -4.85
CA ILE A 184 -4.18 16.73 -3.91
C ILE A 184 -3.53 15.55 -4.63
N ARG A 185 -2.87 14.68 -3.88
CA ARG A 185 -2.41 13.36 -4.33
C ARG A 185 -2.81 12.32 -3.31
N PHE A 186 -2.87 11.07 -3.73
CA PHE A 186 -2.99 9.99 -2.76
C PHE A 186 -1.64 9.69 -2.09
N GLY A 187 -0.52 9.84 -2.79
CA GLY A 187 0.81 9.52 -2.23
C GLY A 187 0.96 8.03 -1.88
N TYR A 188 0.10 7.17 -2.43
CA TYR A 188 0.16 5.72 -2.32
C TYR A 188 -0.61 5.11 -3.50
N PHE A 189 -0.40 3.83 -3.80
CA PHE A 189 -1.13 3.17 -4.87
C PHE A 189 -2.60 3.03 -4.48
N SER A 190 -3.52 3.48 -5.33
CA SER A 190 -4.95 3.35 -5.05
C SER A 190 -5.57 2.30 -5.94
N PHE A 191 -6.23 1.31 -5.31
CA PHE A 191 -7.01 0.30 -5.98
C PHE A 191 -8.46 0.40 -5.50
N PRO A 192 -9.36 1.04 -6.27
CA PRO A 192 -10.77 1.10 -5.97
C PRO A 192 -11.34 -0.32 -6.10
N LYS A 193 -11.96 -0.80 -5.02
CA LYS A 193 -12.71 -2.06 -5.04
C LYS A 193 -14.17 -1.76 -4.76
N MET A 194 -15.01 -1.83 -5.78
CA MET A 194 -16.47 -1.80 -5.65
C MET A 194 -17.10 -2.90 -6.50
N GLY A 195 -17.93 -3.74 -5.87
CA GLY A 195 -18.81 -4.69 -6.57
C GLY A 195 -18.12 -5.82 -7.33
N THR A 196 -18.92 -6.62 -8.03
CA THR A 196 -18.51 -7.85 -8.73
C THR A 196 -18.31 -7.66 -10.23
N LYS A 197 -18.43 -6.43 -10.77
CA LYS A 197 -18.46 -6.16 -12.22
C LYS A 197 -17.81 -4.84 -12.69
N GLU A 198 -17.16 -4.06 -11.83
CA GLU A 198 -16.59 -2.76 -12.24
C GLU A 198 -15.10 -2.84 -12.60
N GLU A 199 -14.66 -1.96 -13.50
CA GLU A 199 -13.27 -1.86 -13.96
C GLU A 199 -12.35 -1.46 -12.79
N GLU A 200 -11.47 -2.39 -12.38
CA GLU A 200 -10.46 -2.13 -11.36
C GLU A 200 -9.36 -1.24 -11.94
N VAL A 201 -9.29 0.03 -11.49
CA VAL A 201 -8.30 1.02 -11.97
C VAL A 201 -7.20 1.21 -10.94
N LEU A 202 -5.98 0.75 -11.23
CA LEU A 202 -4.82 1.03 -10.38
C LEU A 202 -4.30 2.45 -10.63
N ILE A 203 -4.35 3.29 -9.60
CA ILE A 203 -3.89 4.69 -9.64
C ILE A 203 -2.51 4.79 -8.95
N PRO A 204 -1.48 5.38 -9.60
CA PRO A 204 -0.15 5.52 -9.03
C PRO A 204 -0.08 6.61 -7.93
N PRO A 205 0.98 6.59 -7.08
CA PRO A 205 1.12 7.55 -5.97
C PRO A 205 1.31 9.02 -6.41
N TYR A 206 1.85 9.23 -7.61
CA TYR A 206 2.14 10.56 -8.16
C TYR A 206 0.99 11.20 -8.94
N GLU A 207 -0.15 10.53 -9.11
CA GLU A 207 -1.30 11.12 -9.80
C GLU A 207 -1.83 12.31 -9.01
N VAL A 208 -2.07 13.42 -9.71
CA VAL A 208 -2.50 14.69 -9.14
C VAL A 208 -3.95 14.93 -9.50
N PHE A 209 -4.76 15.29 -8.52
CA PHE A 209 -6.16 15.60 -8.72
C PHE A 209 -6.51 16.99 -8.18
N ASN A 210 -7.56 17.61 -8.72
CA ASN A 210 -8.18 18.79 -8.12
C ASN A 210 -9.50 18.42 -7.45
N VAL A 211 -9.71 18.92 -6.23
CA VAL A 211 -11.00 18.79 -5.53
C VAL A 211 -11.99 19.76 -6.16
N THR A 212 -12.98 19.22 -6.87
CA THR A 212 -14.03 20.00 -7.52
C THR A 212 -15.23 20.22 -6.61
N GLU A 213 -15.49 19.27 -5.72
CA GLU A 213 -16.65 19.30 -4.82
C GLU A 213 -16.36 18.54 -3.53
N VAL A 214 -16.97 18.97 -2.42
CA VAL A 214 -16.95 18.25 -1.15
C VAL A 214 -18.38 18.18 -0.62
N LEU A 215 -19.01 17.04 -0.81
CA LEU A 215 -20.35 16.77 -0.32
C LEU A 215 -20.29 16.17 1.09
N LYS A 216 -21.19 16.60 1.97
CA LYS A 216 -21.27 16.08 3.33
C LYS A 216 -22.69 15.68 3.69
N LYS A 217 -22.81 14.60 4.45
CA LYS A 217 -24.11 14.06 4.87
C LYS A 217 -24.91 14.99 5.78
N GLU A 218 -24.23 15.86 6.52
CA GLU A 218 -24.86 16.90 7.33
C GLU A 218 -25.63 17.92 6.49
N ASP A 219 -25.15 18.19 5.27
CA ASP A 219 -25.76 19.14 4.33
C ASP A 219 -26.75 18.45 3.37
N ASP A 220 -26.52 17.17 3.05
CA ASP A 220 -27.38 16.33 2.20
C ASP A 220 -27.59 14.93 2.82
N PRO A 221 -28.73 14.69 3.50
CA PRO A 221 -29.04 13.41 4.14
C PRO A 221 -29.17 12.21 3.19
N THR A 222 -29.29 12.45 1.87
CA THR A 222 -29.38 11.37 0.87
C THR A 222 -28.04 10.67 0.63
N LEU A 223 -26.93 11.28 1.07
CA LEU A 223 -25.60 10.71 0.93
C LEU A 223 -25.44 9.45 1.80
N TRP A 224 -24.96 8.40 1.15
CA TRP A 224 -24.69 7.11 1.78
C TRP A 224 -23.43 7.11 2.66
N CYS A 225 -22.58 8.14 2.57
CA CYS A 225 -21.33 8.29 3.33
C CYS A 225 -21.23 9.69 3.93
N ASP A 226 -20.44 9.82 5.01
CA ASP A 226 -20.37 11.06 5.78
C ASP A 226 -19.77 12.24 4.98
N VAL A 227 -18.75 11.95 4.16
CA VAL A 227 -18.08 12.92 3.29
C VAL A 227 -17.77 12.25 1.96
N LYS A 228 -18.10 12.92 0.86
CA LYS A 228 -17.84 12.49 -0.52
C LYS A 228 -17.11 13.61 -1.27
N PRO A 229 -15.76 13.60 -1.27
CA PRO A 229 -14.97 14.45 -2.15
C PRO A 229 -15.10 13.99 -3.60
N ILE A 230 -15.27 14.92 -4.53
CA ILE A 230 -15.18 14.69 -5.97
C ILE A 230 -13.88 15.30 -6.46
N ILE A 231 -13.12 14.51 -7.22
CA ILE A 231 -11.79 14.86 -7.70
C ILE A 231 -11.68 14.57 -9.20
N ASN A 232 -10.95 15.40 -9.93
CA ASN A 232 -10.67 15.23 -11.37
C ASN A 232 -9.19 15.35 -11.69
#